data_AF-J4GNM7-F1
#
_entry.id   AF-J4GNM7-F1
#
_cell.length_a   1.000
_cell.length_b   1.000
_cell.length_c   1.000
_cell.angle_alpha   90.00
_cell.angle_beta   90.00
_cell.angle_gamma   90.00
#
_symmetry.space_group_name_H-M   'P 1'
#
loop_
_entity.id
_entity.type
_entity.pdbx_description
1 polymer ?
#
loop_
_entity_poly.entity_id
_entity_poly.type
_entity_poly.pdbx_seq_one_letter_code
_entity_poly.pdbx_strand_id
1 'polypeptide(L)'
;MSLIVERAGRVHIRVGGNTQDYATLVKSLPRGKVIAKEDDGNSNPTLTPSLLYTPDLLYMLANISTLVNANWYLGIPLNDTTNLRLAIAEYGERILGSHLLGLQVGNEPDLYVRHGHRPGNYTPYDYFGEFGVVVAAMEADSNIHATNNLMAPSVATGDWTPEEVWNTGFVASYTSSLSALTVEHYPDDNCAALYPGFGPAKDPQAEFPNYLTHAAGKSIVAPYLNSSAIALAAGKPFIMFETNTASCGGFPGISDSFGAALWAIDYGLQMGASNFAHGLLHVGGQDVYYNPFTPPPTNQSSYHKWTIGPIFYSVLAVAETLGPTNNSQIVDLEANANNNYTPGYAVYENGALARIALLNYMTDPSGANSYTATISVGGGNTGQPNAVPAQVYVKYLVAPSVGEKFNITWANQTFGGQFASDGRLQGVQTVQTVACNQAANTCAITVPAPGFALVFFSSSALKESTPSSTVTFVTTTMSKHTDVSIDASVLATSNGHSGKDLDFGSTSRGSSGGGKAAGVYPSIVLLVAMVAGVGVVLKAAANQWP
;
A
#
# COMPACT_ATOMS: atom_id res chain seq x y z
N MET A 1 -2.71 5.00 6.55
CA MET A 1 -3.33 6.12 5.80
C MET A 1 -3.26 7.46 6.54
N SER A 2 -3.75 7.60 7.78
CA SER A 2 -3.68 8.88 8.53
C SER A 2 -2.27 9.49 8.57
N LEU A 3 -1.24 8.65 8.78
CA LEU A 3 0.16 9.09 8.78
C LEU A 3 0.59 9.78 7.48
N ILE A 4 0.06 9.36 6.33
CA ILE A 4 0.36 9.97 5.03
C ILE A 4 -0.43 11.27 4.89
N VAL A 5 -1.73 11.25 5.19
CA VAL A 5 -2.61 12.43 5.12
C VAL A 5 -2.10 13.57 6.00
N GLU A 6 -1.57 13.26 7.18
CA GLU A 6 -0.97 14.22 8.11
C GLU A 6 0.28 14.93 7.55
N ARG A 7 0.94 14.35 6.54
CA ARG A 7 2.20 14.84 5.96
C ARG A 7 2.02 15.40 4.55
N ALA A 8 1.13 14.80 3.76
CA ALA A 8 0.88 15.14 2.36
C ALA A 8 -0.50 15.79 2.13
N GLY A 9 -1.32 15.95 3.17
CA GLY A 9 -2.67 16.50 3.12
C GLY A 9 -3.75 15.53 2.61
N ARG A 10 -3.37 14.50 1.84
CA ARG A 10 -4.26 13.45 1.30
C ARG A 10 -3.49 12.19 0.93
N VAL A 11 -4.21 11.09 0.70
CA VAL A 11 -3.68 9.87 0.09
C VAL A 11 -4.47 9.54 -1.18
N HIS A 12 -3.77 9.13 -2.22
CA HIS A 12 -4.34 8.71 -3.50
C HIS A 12 -4.20 7.21 -3.64
N ILE A 13 -5.28 6.53 -4.01
CA ILE A 13 -5.31 5.07 -4.13
C ILE A 13 -5.95 4.71 -5.46
N ARG A 14 -5.21 3.97 -6.30
CA ARG A 14 -5.75 3.38 -7.53
C ARG A 14 -6.25 1.97 -7.23
N VAL A 15 -7.44 1.64 -7.72
CA VAL A 15 -7.99 0.29 -7.75
C VAL A 15 -8.02 -0.20 -9.20
N GLY A 16 -7.11 -1.11 -9.55
CA GLY A 16 -6.89 -1.55 -10.93
C GLY A 16 -6.02 -2.81 -11.04
N GLY A 17 -4.95 -2.74 -11.84
CA GLY A 17 -4.07 -3.86 -12.19
C GLY A 17 -4.73 -4.84 -13.16
N ASN A 18 -4.07 -5.96 -13.51
CA ASN A 18 -4.61 -6.97 -14.43
C ASN A 18 -6.06 -7.41 -14.11
N THR A 19 -6.43 -7.46 -12.83
CA THR A 19 -7.80 -7.83 -12.42
C THR A 19 -8.88 -6.85 -12.89
N GLN A 20 -8.53 -5.59 -13.17
CA GLN A 20 -9.42 -4.57 -13.71
C GLN A 20 -10.09 -5.05 -14.98
N ASP A 21 -9.30 -5.59 -15.90
CA ASP A 21 -9.78 -6.03 -17.20
C ASP A 21 -10.68 -7.26 -17.11
N TYR A 22 -10.77 -7.92 -15.96
CA TYR A 22 -11.74 -8.98 -15.72
C TYR A 22 -12.85 -8.58 -14.75
N ALA A 23 -12.89 -7.31 -14.31
CA ALA A 23 -13.77 -6.87 -13.25
C ALA A 23 -15.20 -6.54 -13.73
N THR A 24 -16.21 -7.06 -13.03
CA THR A 24 -17.63 -6.74 -13.28
C THR A 24 -18.31 -6.33 -11.98
N LEU A 25 -18.93 -5.15 -11.98
CA LEU A 25 -19.81 -4.75 -10.89
C LEU A 25 -21.16 -5.46 -11.03
N VAL A 26 -21.55 -6.21 -10.01
CA VAL A 26 -22.82 -6.96 -9.95
C VAL A 26 -23.67 -6.47 -8.79
N LYS A 27 -25.01 -6.59 -8.89
CA LYS A 27 -25.93 -6.07 -7.87
C LYS A 27 -25.77 -6.73 -6.50
N SER A 28 -25.45 -8.02 -6.47
CA SER A 28 -25.31 -8.81 -5.24
C SER A 28 -24.53 -10.10 -5.50
N LEU A 29 -23.86 -10.62 -4.48
CA LEU A 29 -23.24 -11.95 -4.49
C LEU A 29 -23.86 -12.85 -3.39
N PRO A 30 -23.81 -14.18 -3.56
CA PRO A 30 -24.32 -15.11 -2.55
C PRO A 30 -23.68 -14.90 -1.17
N ARG A 31 -24.48 -15.09 -0.12
CA ARG A 31 -24.07 -14.97 1.29
C ARG A 31 -23.55 -13.58 1.68
N GLY A 32 -23.96 -12.53 0.96
CA GLY A 32 -23.56 -11.14 1.27
C GLY A 32 -22.08 -10.86 1.05
N LYS A 33 -21.42 -11.63 0.17
CA LYS A 33 -20.04 -11.33 -0.23
C LYS A 33 -19.98 -10.00 -0.96
N VAL A 34 -18.91 -9.25 -0.72
CA VAL A 34 -18.64 -7.99 -1.45
C VAL A 34 -17.79 -8.25 -2.69
N ILE A 35 -16.93 -9.28 -2.64
CA ILE A 35 -16.03 -9.68 -3.73
C ILE A 35 -16.10 -11.20 -3.91
N ALA A 36 -16.08 -11.65 -5.16
CA ALA A 36 -15.86 -13.04 -5.54
C ALA A 36 -14.83 -13.12 -6.66
N LYS A 37 -13.94 -14.11 -6.58
CA LYS A 37 -13.07 -14.52 -7.67
C LYS A 37 -13.66 -15.79 -8.28
N GLU A 38 -13.85 -15.80 -9.58
CA GLU A 38 -14.31 -16.96 -10.34
C GLU A 38 -13.19 -17.42 -11.26
N ASP A 39 -12.86 -18.71 -11.18
CA ASP A 39 -11.99 -19.35 -12.15
C ASP A 39 -12.84 -19.59 -13.41
N ASP A 40 -12.56 -18.81 -14.44
CA ASP A 40 -13.22 -18.88 -15.73
C ASP A 40 -12.43 -19.75 -16.74
N GLY A 41 -11.36 -20.42 -16.28
CA GLY A 41 -10.49 -21.21 -17.14
C GLY A 41 -9.64 -20.38 -18.10
N ASN A 42 -9.52 -19.06 -17.89
CA ASN A 42 -8.67 -18.21 -18.71
C ASN A 42 -7.19 -18.58 -18.57
N SER A 43 -6.51 -18.72 -19.71
CA SER A 43 -5.09 -19.09 -19.82
C SER A 43 -4.16 -17.86 -19.89
N ASN A 44 -4.52 -16.77 -19.22
CA ASN A 44 -3.65 -15.60 -19.18
C ASN A 44 -2.35 -15.93 -18.41
N PRO A 45 -1.22 -15.29 -18.75
CA PRO A 45 0.10 -15.73 -18.28
C PRO A 45 0.29 -15.57 -16.76
N THR A 46 -0.55 -14.77 -16.09
CA THR A 46 -0.52 -14.53 -14.64
C THR A 46 -1.66 -15.22 -13.88
N LEU A 47 -2.46 -16.06 -14.53
CA LEU A 47 -3.63 -16.78 -13.98
C LEU A 47 -4.61 -15.86 -13.23
N THR A 48 -4.87 -14.67 -13.78
CA THR A 48 -5.78 -13.68 -13.21
C THR A 48 -7.24 -14.13 -13.36
N PRO A 49 -8.00 -14.32 -12.27
CA PRO A 49 -9.39 -14.78 -12.32
C PRO A 49 -10.36 -13.64 -12.65
N SER A 50 -11.56 -14.01 -13.09
CA SER A 50 -12.70 -13.09 -13.15
C SER A 50 -13.01 -12.51 -11.78
N LEU A 51 -13.23 -11.19 -11.72
CA LEU A 51 -13.46 -10.46 -10.47
C LEU A 51 -14.87 -9.88 -10.46
N LEU A 52 -15.74 -10.42 -9.61
CA LEU A 52 -17.06 -9.86 -9.37
C LEU A 52 -17.04 -9.06 -8.06
N TYR A 53 -17.58 -7.84 -8.08
CA TYR A 53 -17.76 -7.08 -6.85
C TYR A 53 -19.09 -6.32 -6.82
N THR A 54 -19.58 -6.02 -5.62
CA THR A 54 -20.85 -5.31 -5.41
C THR A 54 -20.61 -3.83 -5.11
N PRO A 55 -21.65 -2.96 -5.22
CA PRO A 55 -21.58 -1.58 -4.76
C PRO A 55 -21.11 -1.38 -3.32
N ASP A 56 -21.23 -2.40 -2.47
CA ASP A 56 -20.76 -2.36 -1.08
C ASP A 56 -19.25 -2.09 -0.98
N LEU A 57 -18.46 -2.49 -1.99
CA LEU A 57 -17.04 -2.14 -2.05
C LEU A 57 -16.88 -0.62 -2.15
N LEU A 58 -17.63 0.03 -3.04
CA LEU A 58 -17.56 1.48 -3.24
C LEU A 58 -18.06 2.25 -2.02
N TYR A 59 -19.11 1.76 -1.35
CA TYR A 59 -19.54 2.32 -0.06
C TYR A 59 -18.48 2.16 1.03
N MET A 60 -17.74 1.05 1.04
CA MET A 60 -16.60 0.86 1.96
C MET A 60 -15.49 1.88 1.68
N LEU A 61 -15.15 2.11 0.42
CA LEU A 61 -14.19 3.14 0.01
C LEU A 61 -14.65 4.54 0.42
N ALA A 62 -15.91 4.89 0.16
CA ALA A 62 -16.50 6.16 0.60
C ALA A 62 -16.45 6.32 2.13
N ASN A 63 -16.77 5.26 2.88
CA ASN A 63 -16.67 5.27 4.33
C ASN A 63 -15.25 5.53 4.81
N ILE A 64 -14.23 4.94 4.16
CA ILE A 64 -12.82 5.27 4.45
C ILE A 64 -12.54 6.75 4.22
N SER A 65 -13.04 7.32 3.12
CA SER A 65 -12.89 8.75 2.80
C SER A 65 -13.56 9.69 3.82
N THR A 66 -14.58 9.24 4.57
CA THR A 66 -15.15 10.02 5.68
C THR A 66 -14.28 10.05 6.93
N LEU A 67 -13.35 9.10 7.08
CA LEU A 67 -12.45 8.97 8.22
C LEU A 67 -11.08 9.61 7.95
N VAL A 68 -10.56 9.41 6.75
CA VAL A 68 -9.27 9.93 6.30
C VAL A 68 -9.44 10.54 4.92
N ASN A 69 -8.66 11.58 4.58
CA ASN A 69 -8.70 12.21 3.25
C ASN A 69 -8.07 11.30 2.16
N ALA A 70 -8.68 10.14 1.95
CA ALA A 70 -8.37 9.16 0.94
C ALA A 70 -9.22 9.44 -0.30
N ASN A 71 -8.57 9.43 -1.45
CA ASN A 71 -9.18 9.70 -2.73
C ASN A 71 -8.79 8.60 -3.71
N TRP A 72 -9.67 8.29 -4.64
CA TRP A 72 -9.67 7.02 -5.35
C TRP A 72 -9.61 7.23 -6.86
N TYR A 73 -8.86 6.37 -7.54
CA TYR A 73 -9.01 6.15 -8.97
C TYR A 73 -9.61 4.75 -9.17
N LEU A 74 -10.53 4.62 -10.12
CA LEU A 74 -11.15 3.34 -10.46
C LEU A 74 -10.82 2.94 -11.90
N GLY A 75 -10.66 1.66 -12.12
CA GLY A 75 -10.44 1.08 -13.45
C GLY A 75 -11.73 0.75 -14.21
N ILE A 76 -11.83 1.21 -15.46
CA ILE A 76 -12.78 0.74 -16.46
C ILE A 76 -12.14 -0.42 -17.23
N PRO A 77 -12.78 -1.61 -17.24
CA PRO A 77 -12.30 -2.75 -18.03
C PRO A 77 -12.39 -2.47 -19.53
N LEU A 78 -11.38 -2.86 -20.30
CA LEU A 78 -11.31 -2.72 -21.75
C LEU A 78 -10.98 -4.04 -22.47
N ASN A 79 -10.87 -5.17 -21.77
CA ASN A 79 -10.70 -6.48 -22.41
C ASN A 79 -11.81 -6.85 -23.43
N ASP A 80 -13.00 -6.25 -23.37
CA ASP A 80 -14.11 -6.45 -24.32
C ASP A 80 -14.78 -5.10 -24.62
N THR A 81 -14.55 -4.58 -25.83
CA THR A 81 -15.14 -3.32 -26.30
C THR A 81 -16.54 -3.45 -26.88
N THR A 82 -17.04 -4.68 -27.05
CA THR A 82 -18.42 -4.94 -27.49
C THR A 82 -19.41 -4.90 -26.32
N ASN A 83 -18.94 -5.18 -25.10
CA ASN A 83 -19.75 -5.16 -23.88
C ASN A 83 -19.05 -4.33 -22.78
N LEU A 84 -19.00 -3.01 -22.97
CA LEU A 84 -18.42 -2.11 -21.97
C LEU A 84 -19.13 -2.21 -20.62
N ARG A 85 -18.33 -2.36 -19.55
CA ARG A 85 -18.81 -2.53 -18.17
C ARG A 85 -18.79 -1.20 -17.39
N LEU A 86 -19.57 -0.22 -17.87
CA LEU A 86 -19.55 1.15 -17.36
C LEU A 86 -20.24 1.37 -16.00
N ALA A 87 -20.93 0.36 -15.45
CA ALA A 87 -21.53 0.43 -14.12
C ALA A 87 -20.54 0.82 -13.01
N ILE A 88 -19.24 0.56 -13.21
CA ILE A 88 -18.17 0.98 -12.30
C ILE A 88 -18.05 2.51 -12.27
N ALA A 89 -18.12 3.16 -13.43
CA ALA A 89 -18.11 4.61 -13.55
C ALA A 89 -19.39 5.22 -12.94
N GLU A 90 -20.57 4.69 -13.31
CA GLU A 90 -21.87 5.16 -12.81
C GLU A 90 -21.95 5.14 -11.26
N TYR A 91 -21.61 3.98 -10.67
CA TYR A 91 -21.67 3.82 -9.22
C TYR A 91 -20.50 4.53 -8.53
N GLY A 92 -19.31 4.52 -9.14
CA GLY A 92 -18.13 5.20 -8.63
C GLY A 92 -18.38 6.70 -8.47
N GLU A 93 -18.88 7.36 -9.51
CA GLU A 93 -19.21 8.79 -9.49
C GLU A 93 -20.28 9.09 -8.42
N ARG A 94 -21.37 8.31 -8.41
CA ARG A 94 -22.48 8.53 -7.46
C ARG A 94 -22.08 8.32 -5.99
N ILE A 95 -21.27 7.30 -5.70
CA ILE A 95 -20.97 6.88 -4.32
C ILE A 95 -19.75 7.62 -3.75
N LEU A 96 -18.68 7.77 -4.54
CA LEU A 96 -17.45 8.43 -4.09
C LEU A 96 -17.52 9.95 -4.25
N GLY A 97 -18.33 10.46 -5.18
CA GLY A 97 -18.49 11.89 -5.44
C GLY A 97 -17.14 12.57 -5.67
N SER A 98 -16.86 13.63 -4.91
CA SER A 98 -15.60 14.38 -5.01
C SER A 98 -14.34 13.60 -4.62
N HIS A 99 -14.49 12.40 -4.04
CA HIS A 99 -13.36 11.51 -3.74
C HIS A 99 -12.97 10.60 -4.90
N LEU A 100 -13.72 10.58 -6.01
CA LEU A 100 -13.29 9.95 -7.26
C LEU A 100 -12.43 10.94 -8.06
N LEU A 101 -11.13 10.65 -8.18
CA LEU A 101 -10.17 11.50 -8.88
C LEU A 101 -10.13 11.27 -10.39
N GLY A 102 -10.45 10.05 -10.83
CA GLY A 102 -10.39 9.69 -12.25
C GLY A 102 -10.69 8.23 -12.53
N LEU A 103 -10.87 7.94 -13.81
CA LEU A 103 -11.22 6.62 -14.33
C LEU A 103 -10.16 6.17 -15.35
N GLN A 104 -9.45 5.10 -15.05
CA GLN A 104 -8.46 4.53 -15.97
C GLN A 104 -9.14 3.65 -17.02
N VAL A 105 -8.80 3.82 -18.29
CA VAL A 105 -9.39 3.02 -19.38
C VAL A 105 -8.43 1.91 -19.81
N GLY A 106 -8.74 0.68 -19.38
CA GLY A 106 -7.89 -0.49 -19.57
C GLY A 106 -6.66 -0.52 -18.64
N ASN A 107 -5.98 -1.66 -18.57
CA ASN A 107 -4.72 -1.83 -17.84
C ASN A 107 -3.66 -2.42 -18.78
N GLU A 108 -2.53 -1.72 -18.96
CA GLU A 108 -1.41 -2.19 -19.80
C GLU A 108 -1.89 -2.69 -21.18
N PRO A 109 -2.57 -1.84 -21.98
CA PRO A 109 -3.15 -2.23 -23.26
C PRO A 109 -2.10 -2.74 -24.27
N ASP A 110 -0.82 -2.39 -24.06
CA ASP A 110 0.29 -2.94 -24.83
C ASP A 110 0.45 -4.46 -24.65
N LEU A 111 0.05 -5.00 -23.50
CA LEU A 111 0.15 -6.42 -23.20
C LEU A 111 -1.10 -7.22 -23.59
N TYR A 112 -2.12 -6.61 -24.20
CA TYR A 112 -3.39 -7.26 -24.53
C TYR A 112 -3.24 -8.46 -25.48
N VAL A 113 -2.26 -8.42 -26.39
CA VAL A 113 -1.95 -9.58 -27.24
C VAL A 113 -1.40 -10.73 -26.40
N ARG A 114 -0.44 -10.47 -25.52
CA ARG A 114 0.17 -11.48 -24.64
C ARG A 114 -0.85 -12.10 -23.68
N HIS A 115 -1.82 -11.31 -23.25
CA HIS A 115 -2.88 -11.75 -22.34
C HIS A 115 -4.08 -12.40 -23.05
N GLY A 116 -4.06 -12.47 -24.38
CA GLY A 116 -5.15 -13.08 -25.17
C GLY A 116 -6.44 -12.23 -25.23
N HIS A 117 -6.37 -10.96 -24.86
CA HIS A 117 -7.49 -10.02 -24.97
C HIS A 117 -7.73 -9.54 -26.40
N ARG A 118 -6.69 -9.53 -27.23
CA ARG A 118 -6.71 -9.00 -28.60
C ARG A 118 -5.92 -9.90 -29.56
N PRO A 119 -6.24 -9.87 -30.87
CA PRO A 119 -5.49 -10.60 -31.88
C PRO A 119 -4.08 -10.04 -32.04
N GLY A 120 -3.17 -10.85 -32.61
CA GLY A 120 -1.73 -10.51 -32.71
C GLY A 120 -1.36 -9.28 -33.55
N ASN A 121 -2.33 -8.66 -34.23
CA ASN A 121 -2.14 -7.43 -35.00
C ASN A 121 -2.69 -6.18 -34.28
N TYR A 122 -2.99 -6.26 -32.98
CA TYR A 122 -3.46 -5.12 -32.18
C TYR A 122 -2.34 -4.11 -31.95
N THR A 123 -2.63 -2.83 -32.20
CA THR A 123 -1.66 -1.73 -32.23
C THR A 123 -2.12 -0.53 -31.39
N PRO A 124 -1.24 0.46 -31.17
CA PRO A 124 -1.65 1.74 -30.56
C PRO A 124 -2.81 2.45 -31.29
N TYR A 125 -2.96 2.28 -32.61
CA TYR A 125 -4.09 2.85 -33.37
C TYR A 125 -5.42 2.15 -33.07
N ASP A 126 -5.39 0.86 -32.78
CA ASP A 126 -6.58 0.13 -32.34
C ASP A 126 -7.01 0.61 -30.95
N TYR A 127 -6.06 0.73 -30.00
CA TYR A 127 -6.33 1.32 -28.69
C TYR A 127 -6.88 2.74 -28.79
N PHE A 128 -6.33 3.57 -29.68
CA PHE A 128 -6.88 4.91 -29.97
C PHE A 128 -8.36 4.86 -30.34
N GLY A 129 -8.76 3.92 -31.21
CA GLY A 129 -10.16 3.74 -31.61
C GLY A 129 -11.03 3.24 -30.46
N GLU A 130 -10.55 2.24 -29.71
CA GLU A 130 -11.26 1.65 -28.58
C GLU A 130 -11.48 2.64 -27.43
N PHE A 131 -10.50 3.50 -27.14
CA PHE A 131 -10.67 4.59 -26.20
C PHE A 131 -11.79 5.54 -26.65
N GLY A 132 -11.87 5.85 -27.95
CA GLY A 132 -12.97 6.63 -28.52
C GLY A 132 -14.34 5.99 -28.35
N VAL A 133 -14.43 4.65 -28.42
CA VAL A 133 -15.68 3.92 -28.13
C VAL A 133 -16.10 4.12 -26.67
N VAL A 134 -15.14 4.08 -25.72
CA VAL A 134 -15.43 4.36 -24.30
C VAL A 134 -15.89 5.79 -24.09
N VAL A 135 -15.21 6.78 -24.68
CA VAL A 135 -15.60 8.19 -24.61
C VAL A 135 -17.04 8.37 -25.11
N ALA A 136 -17.36 7.88 -26.30
CA ALA A 136 -18.70 8.00 -26.88
C ALA A 136 -19.77 7.28 -26.03
N ALA A 137 -19.45 6.12 -25.47
CA ALA A 137 -20.37 5.38 -24.61
C ALA A 137 -20.64 6.10 -23.28
N MET A 138 -19.61 6.69 -22.66
CA MET A 138 -19.77 7.50 -21.45
C MET A 138 -20.57 8.78 -21.70
N GLU A 139 -20.35 9.46 -22.84
CA GLU A 139 -21.13 10.64 -23.23
C GLU A 139 -22.61 10.31 -23.50
N ALA A 140 -22.89 9.10 -24.00
CA ALA A 140 -24.25 8.64 -24.28
C ALA A 140 -24.99 8.14 -23.03
N ASP A 141 -24.28 7.78 -21.95
CA ASP A 141 -24.88 7.28 -20.71
C ASP A 141 -25.29 8.42 -19.78
N SER A 142 -26.60 8.64 -19.66
CA SER A 142 -27.16 9.69 -18.79
C SER A 142 -26.88 9.51 -17.29
N ASN A 143 -26.33 8.37 -16.85
CA ASN A 143 -25.95 8.13 -15.45
C ASN A 143 -24.50 8.52 -15.14
N ILE A 144 -23.71 8.88 -16.16
CA ILE A 144 -22.33 9.34 -16.03
C ILE A 144 -22.31 10.84 -16.36
N HIS A 145 -21.88 11.67 -15.42
CA HIS A 145 -21.85 13.13 -15.63
C HIS A 145 -20.42 13.66 -15.81
N ALA A 146 -19.43 12.96 -15.27
CA ALA A 146 -18.03 13.33 -15.45
C ALA A 146 -17.51 12.78 -16.79
N THR A 147 -17.27 13.68 -17.75
CA THR A 147 -16.80 13.32 -19.10
C THR A 147 -15.34 13.69 -19.36
N ASN A 148 -14.67 14.36 -18.42
CA ASN A 148 -13.29 14.84 -18.50
C ASN A 148 -12.35 14.22 -17.46
N ASN A 149 -12.71 13.05 -16.93
CA ASN A 149 -12.03 12.39 -15.83
C ASN A 149 -11.28 11.10 -16.24
N LEU A 150 -11.15 10.83 -17.53
CA LEU A 150 -10.49 9.62 -18.03
C LEU A 150 -8.96 9.72 -17.94
N MET A 151 -8.30 8.59 -17.73
CA MET A 151 -6.84 8.48 -17.62
C MET A 151 -6.35 7.33 -18.52
N ALA A 152 -5.30 7.59 -19.28
CA ALA A 152 -4.78 6.69 -20.31
C ALA A 152 -3.35 7.09 -20.75
N PRO A 153 -2.61 6.20 -21.46
CA PRO A 153 -2.97 4.84 -21.81
C PRO A 153 -2.62 3.80 -20.75
N SER A 154 -1.85 4.17 -19.73
CA SER A 154 -1.33 3.24 -18.72
C SER A 154 -0.63 2.02 -19.32
N VAL A 155 0.22 2.24 -20.33
CA VAL A 155 1.07 1.17 -20.90
C VAL A 155 2.10 0.71 -19.87
N ALA A 156 2.43 -0.59 -19.89
CA ALA A 156 3.52 -1.19 -19.11
C ALA A 156 4.92 -0.74 -19.60
N THR A 157 4.94 -0.18 -20.81
CA THR A 157 6.15 0.05 -21.60
C THR A 157 6.89 -1.25 -21.91
N GLY A 158 6.11 -2.31 -22.18
CA GLY A 158 6.61 -3.64 -22.52
C GLY A 158 6.66 -3.85 -24.03
N ASP A 159 5.47 -3.89 -24.65
CA ASP A 159 5.34 -4.11 -26.10
C ASP A 159 5.25 -2.80 -26.88
N TRP A 160 4.74 -1.74 -26.25
CA TRP A 160 4.65 -0.39 -26.83
C TRP A 160 5.36 0.60 -25.92
N THR A 161 5.78 1.72 -26.49
CA THR A 161 6.16 2.93 -25.74
C THR A 161 4.95 3.87 -25.63
N PRO A 162 4.90 4.75 -24.61
CA PRO A 162 3.85 5.77 -24.55
C PRO A 162 3.89 6.72 -25.78
N GLU A 163 5.08 7.03 -26.31
CA GLU A 163 5.24 7.82 -27.53
C GLU A 163 4.54 7.22 -28.75
N GLU A 164 4.53 5.89 -28.91
CA GLU A 164 3.80 5.25 -30.01
C GLU A 164 2.30 5.49 -29.90
N VAL A 165 1.74 5.53 -28.69
CA VAL A 165 0.34 5.92 -28.46
C VAL A 165 0.13 7.40 -28.75
N TRP A 166 1.01 8.29 -28.25
CA TRP A 166 0.90 9.73 -28.50
C TRP A 166 0.95 10.07 -30.01
N ASN A 167 1.80 9.38 -30.76
CA ASN A 167 2.00 9.57 -32.20
C ASN A 167 0.77 9.21 -33.06
N THR A 168 -0.20 8.49 -32.51
CA THR A 168 -1.50 8.28 -33.17
C THR A 168 -2.37 9.55 -33.25
N GLY A 169 -1.98 10.61 -32.52
CA GLY A 169 -2.81 11.79 -32.29
C GLY A 169 -3.70 11.70 -31.05
N PHE A 170 -3.46 10.71 -30.17
CA PHE A 170 -4.26 10.40 -28.99
C PHE A 170 -4.51 11.62 -28.08
N VAL A 171 -3.43 12.30 -27.65
CA VAL A 171 -3.55 13.44 -26.72
C VAL A 171 -4.38 14.56 -27.33
N ALA A 172 -4.10 14.91 -28.60
CA ALA A 172 -4.80 16.00 -29.27
C ALA A 172 -6.29 15.69 -29.47
N SER A 173 -6.63 14.43 -29.76
CA SER A 173 -8.00 13.99 -30.04
C SER A 173 -8.86 13.88 -28.78
N TYR A 174 -8.25 13.46 -27.66
CA TYR A 174 -8.99 13.15 -26.42
C TYR A 174 -8.67 14.08 -25.24
N THR A 175 -7.97 15.21 -25.45
CA THR A 175 -7.58 16.14 -24.37
C THR A 175 -8.75 16.64 -23.52
N SER A 176 -9.94 16.80 -24.11
CA SER A 176 -11.15 17.22 -23.39
C SER A 176 -11.70 16.14 -22.46
N SER A 177 -11.45 14.87 -22.78
CA SER A 177 -11.91 13.71 -22.01
C SER A 177 -10.89 13.26 -20.95
N LEU A 178 -9.62 13.60 -21.15
CA LEU A 178 -8.52 13.18 -20.28
C LEU A 178 -8.33 14.12 -19.07
N SER A 179 -8.19 13.57 -17.87
CA SER A 179 -7.74 14.30 -16.67
C SER A 179 -6.23 14.23 -16.46
N ALA A 180 -5.59 13.13 -16.88
CA ALA A 180 -4.16 12.92 -16.78
C ALA A 180 -3.67 11.94 -17.85
N LEU A 181 -2.35 11.95 -18.09
CA LEU A 181 -1.65 10.95 -18.88
C LEU A 181 -0.94 9.98 -17.93
N THR A 182 -1.10 8.68 -18.16
CA THR A 182 -0.65 7.63 -17.23
C THR A 182 0.23 6.60 -17.90
N VAL A 183 1.20 6.06 -17.16
CA VAL A 183 2.05 4.93 -17.53
C VAL A 183 2.22 3.99 -16.33
N GLU A 184 2.62 2.76 -16.60
CA GLU A 184 2.90 1.71 -15.61
C GLU A 184 4.31 1.15 -15.89
N HIS A 185 5.09 0.85 -14.85
CA HIS A 185 6.43 0.31 -15.06
C HIS A 185 7.02 -0.35 -13.80
N TYR A 186 7.60 -1.52 -13.97
CA TYR A 186 8.51 -2.13 -12.99
C TYR A 186 9.89 -2.24 -13.64
N PRO A 187 10.98 -1.95 -12.90
CA PRO A 187 12.34 -2.07 -13.47
C PRO A 187 12.71 -3.53 -13.77
N ASP A 188 12.00 -4.49 -13.18
CA ASP A 188 12.29 -5.91 -13.30
C ASP A 188 11.05 -6.78 -13.01
N ASP A 189 11.18 -8.09 -13.18
CA ASP A 189 10.14 -9.09 -12.94
C ASP A 189 10.66 -10.33 -12.20
N ASN A 190 9.88 -10.84 -11.24
CA ASN A 190 10.12 -12.12 -10.56
C ASN A 190 9.23 -13.26 -11.12
N CYS A 191 8.73 -13.12 -12.35
CA CYS A 191 7.69 -13.98 -12.89
C CYS A 191 8.17 -15.42 -13.10
N ALA A 192 9.42 -15.61 -13.52
CA ALA A 192 10.05 -16.93 -13.71
C ALA A 192 10.08 -17.82 -12.45
N ALA A 193 10.03 -17.22 -11.26
CA ALA A 193 9.96 -17.96 -10.01
C ALA A 193 8.54 -18.47 -9.68
N LEU A 194 7.50 -17.85 -10.25
CA LEU A 194 6.10 -18.11 -9.93
C LEU A 194 5.33 -18.81 -11.06
N TYR A 195 5.69 -18.53 -12.31
CA TYR A 195 4.91 -18.92 -13.49
C TYR A 195 5.78 -19.67 -14.52
N PRO A 196 5.27 -20.77 -15.10
CA PRO A 196 5.98 -21.46 -16.18
C PRO A 196 6.04 -20.59 -17.44
N GLY A 197 7.08 -20.79 -18.26
CA GLY A 197 7.23 -20.09 -19.55
C GLY A 197 7.95 -18.75 -19.50
N PHE A 198 8.33 -18.27 -18.31
CA PHE A 198 9.06 -17.01 -18.11
C PHE A 198 10.59 -17.18 -18.04
N GLY A 199 11.12 -18.35 -18.38
CA GLY A 199 12.56 -18.65 -18.36
C GLY A 199 13.09 -19.06 -16.99
N PRO A 200 14.42 -18.99 -16.76
CA PRO A 200 15.02 -19.33 -15.48
C PRO A 200 14.75 -18.25 -14.41
N ALA A 201 14.52 -18.67 -13.17
CA ALA A 201 14.40 -17.76 -12.04
C ALA A 201 15.71 -16.98 -11.81
N LYS A 202 15.58 -15.69 -11.46
CA LYS A 202 16.71 -14.81 -11.11
C LYS A 202 17.13 -15.04 -9.67
N ASP A 203 18.42 -14.84 -9.37
CA ASP A 203 18.95 -14.91 -8.01
C ASP A 203 18.85 -13.53 -7.33
N PRO A 204 17.99 -13.36 -6.30
CA PRO A 204 17.86 -12.06 -5.62
C PRO A 204 19.17 -11.51 -5.06
N GLN A 205 20.14 -12.37 -4.70
CA GLN A 205 21.42 -11.89 -4.19
C GLN A 205 22.27 -11.22 -5.28
N ALA A 206 22.16 -11.69 -6.52
CA ALA A 206 22.81 -11.10 -7.69
C ALA A 206 22.08 -9.83 -8.18
N GLU A 207 20.75 -9.78 -8.03
CA GLU A 207 19.95 -8.63 -8.45
C GLU A 207 20.00 -7.45 -7.47
N PHE A 208 20.18 -7.70 -6.17
CA PHE A 208 20.07 -6.64 -5.16
C PHE A 208 20.96 -5.41 -5.41
N PRO A 209 22.24 -5.52 -5.83
CA PRO A 209 23.07 -4.36 -6.15
C PRO A 209 22.48 -3.41 -7.20
N ASN A 210 21.64 -3.91 -8.12
CA ASN A 210 20.99 -3.10 -9.14
C ASN A 210 19.99 -2.09 -8.56
N TYR A 211 19.52 -2.29 -7.33
CA TYR A 211 18.59 -1.39 -6.62
C TYR A 211 19.31 -0.38 -5.70
N LEU A 212 20.61 -0.56 -5.45
CA LEU A 212 21.37 0.19 -4.44
C LEU A 212 22.20 1.31 -5.06
N THR A 213 21.66 1.92 -6.13
CA THR A 213 22.31 3.02 -6.85
C THR A 213 21.29 4.06 -7.31
N HIS A 214 21.72 5.31 -7.37
CA HIS A 214 20.94 6.42 -7.90
C HIS A 214 20.55 6.23 -9.38
N ALA A 215 21.44 5.59 -10.15
CA ALA A 215 21.17 5.20 -11.53
C ALA A 215 19.91 4.33 -11.66
N ALA A 216 19.56 3.50 -10.66
CA ALA A 216 18.39 2.63 -10.68
C ALA A 216 17.08 3.43 -10.81
N GLY A 217 16.92 4.51 -10.04
CA GLY A 217 15.76 5.39 -10.14
C GLY A 217 15.76 6.20 -11.44
N LYS A 218 16.93 6.75 -11.82
CA LYS A 218 17.07 7.55 -13.05
C LYS A 218 16.77 6.76 -14.31
N SER A 219 17.20 5.50 -14.40
CA SER A 219 16.98 4.67 -15.57
C SER A 219 15.51 4.32 -15.77
N ILE A 220 14.73 4.22 -14.69
CA ILE A 220 13.27 3.99 -14.78
C ILE A 220 12.56 5.22 -15.31
N VAL A 221 12.96 6.42 -14.88
CA VAL A 221 12.31 7.68 -15.27
C VAL A 221 12.72 8.14 -16.66
N ALA A 222 13.96 7.85 -17.09
CA ALA A 222 14.56 8.36 -18.32
C ALA A 222 13.71 8.16 -19.59
N PRO A 223 13.08 6.99 -19.84
CA PRO A 223 12.23 6.79 -21.01
C PRO A 223 11.03 7.74 -21.08
N TYR A 224 10.59 8.28 -19.95
CA TYR A 224 9.36 9.07 -19.86
C TYR A 224 9.55 10.58 -19.85
N LEU A 225 10.79 11.09 -19.94
CA LEU A 225 11.06 12.54 -19.88
C LEU A 225 10.36 13.30 -21.01
N ASN A 226 10.28 12.70 -22.20
CA ASN A 226 9.55 13.29 -23.32
C ASN A 226 8.03 13.23 -23.08
N SER A 227 7.51 12.09 -22.63
CA SER A 227 6.10 11.92 -22.27
C SER A 227 5.63 12.87 -21.16
N SER A 228 6.47 13.14 -20.14
CA SER A 228 6.13 14.12 -19.10
C SER A 228 6.09 15.55 -19.64
N ALA A 229 6.98 15.90 -20.58
CA ALA A 229 6.93 17.18 -21.29
C ALA A 229 5.68 17.32 -22.19
N ILE A 230 5.27 16.24 -22.86
CA ILE A 230 4.02 16.19 -23.65
C ILE A 230 2.81 16.44 -22.75
N ALA A 231 2.74 15.77 -21.59
CA ALA A 231 1.66 15.96 -20.62
C ALA A 231 1.60 17.41 -20.13
N LEU A 232 2.76 17.99 -19.76
CA LEU A 232 2.86 19.37 -19.33
C LEU A 232 2.41 20.35 -20.41
N ALA A 233 2.81 20.14 -21.67
CA ALA A 233 2.38 20.96 -22.80
C ALA A 233 0.87 20.87 -23.07
N ALA A 234 0.26 19.72 -22.77
CA ALA A 234 -1.19 19.53 -22.84
C ALA A 234 -1.94 20.05 -21.59
N GLY A 235 -1.23 20.58 -20.59
CA GLY A 235 -1.83 21.03 -19.32
C GLY A 235 -2.38 19.88 -18.48
N LYS A 236 -1.80 18.67 -18.61
CA LYS A 236 -2.22 17.46 -17.90
C LYS A 236 -1.12 16.98 -16.95
N PRO A 237 -1.47 16.43 -15.78
CA PRO A 237 -0.53 15.67 -14.96
C PRO A 237 -0.02 14.43 -15.71
N PHE A 238 1.26 14.11 -15.52
CA PHE A 238 1.84 12.82 -15.89
C PHE A 238 2.00 11.96 -14.65
N ILE A 239 1.51 10.73 -14.66
CA ILE A 239 1.44 9.88 -13.46
C ILE A 239 1.99 8.49 -13.74
N MET A 240 2.91 8.03 -12.89
CA MET A 240 3.32 6.63 -12.80
C MET A 240 2.25 5.89 -11.98
N PHE A 241 1.30 5.28 -12.68
CA PHE A 241 0.05 4.79 -12.12
C PHE A 241 0.15 3.39 -11.52
N GLU A 242 1.19 2.65 -11.90
CA GLU A 242 1.62 1.44 -11.25
C GLU A 242 3.13 1.31 -11.33
N THR A 243 3.76 1.03 -10.20
CA THR A 243 5.18 0.68 -10.15
C THR A 243 5.49 -0.04 -8.84
N ASN A 244 6.59 -0.79 -8.79
CA ASN A 244 7.25 -1.21 -7.56
C ASN A 244 8.64 -1.79 -7.91
N THR A 245 9.31 -2.43 -6.95
CA THR A 245 10.63 -3.02 -7.13
C THR A 245 10.69 -4.03 -8.28
N ALA A 246 9.74 -4.96 -8.36
CA ALA A 246 9.62 -5.88 -9.49
C ALA A 246 8.19 -6.40 -9.60
N SER A 247 7.73 -6.69 -10.82
CA SER A 247 6.42 -7.29 -11.05
C SER A 247 6.37 -8.72 -10.51
N CYS A 248 5.20 -9.37 -10.59
CA CYS A 248 4.99 -10.73 -10.05
C CYS A 248 5.32 -10.84 -8.55
N GLY A 249 4.87 -9.87 -7.76
CA GLY A 249 4.97 -9.89 -6.29
C GLY A 249 6.32 -9.45 -5.72
N GLY A 250 7.30 -9.16 -6.56
CA GLY A 250 8.63 -8.71 -6.14
C GLY A 250 9.58 -9.84 -5.74
N PHE A 251 10.84 -9.48 -5.53
CA PHE A 251 11.88 -10.41 -5.07
C PHE A 251 11.94 -10.50 -3.54
N PRO A 252 11.92 -11.70 -2.93
CA PRO A 252 12.20 -11.88 -1.51
C PRO A 252 13.64 -11.44 -1.18
N GLY A 253 13.81 -10.66 -0.12
CA GLY A 253 15.12 -10.15 0.30
C GLY A 253 15.54 -8.84 -0.35
N ILE A 254 14.90 -8.44 -1.46
CA ILE A 254 15.06 -7.11 -2.06
C ILE A 254 13.83 -6.26 -1.75
N SER A 255 12.66 -6.73 -2.15
CA SER A 255 11.41 -5.94 -2.15
C SER A 255 10.88 -5.67 -0.75
N ASP A 256 11.23 -6.52 0.20
CA ASP A 256 10.88 -6.43 1.61
C ASP A 256 12.08 -5.96 2.48
N SER A 257 13.03 -5.23 1.88
CA SER A 257 14.26 -4.76 2.54
C SER A 257 14.35 -3.24 2.71
N PHE A 258 15.21 -2.78 3.61
CA PHE A 258 15.54 -1.37 3.77
C PHE A 258 16.13 -0.74 2.51
N GLY A 259 16.83 -1.52 1.69
CA GLY A 259 17.33 -1.12 0.38
C GLY A 259 16.20 -0.71 -0.56
N ALA A 260 15.08 -1.45 -0.56
CA ALA A 260 13.88 -1.05 -1.30
C ALA A 260 13.24 0.24 -0.75
N ALA A 261 13.33 0.49 0.57
CA ALA A 261 12.88 1.75 1.14
C ALA A 261 13.72 2.94 0.62
N LEU A 262 15.06 2.82 0.63
CA LEU A 262 15.95 3.86 0.08
C LEU A 262 15.72 4.05 -1.43
N TRP A 263 15.63 2.96 -2.19
CA TRP A 263 15.32 2.97 -3.62
C TRP A 263 14.00 3.71 -3.91
N ALA A 264 12.95 3.42 -3.15
CA ALA A 264 11.64 4.06 -3.35
C ALA A 264 11.64 5.55 -2.97
N ILE A 265 12.46 5.98 -2.00
CA ILE A 265 12.67 7.42 -1.73
C ILE A 265 13.32 8.08 -2.93
N ASP A 266 14.45 7.54 -3.37
CA ASP A 266 15.23 8.08 -4.48
C ASP A 266 14.41 8.15 -5.76
N TYR A 267 13.79 7.04 -6.15
CA TYR A 267 12.93 6.95 -7.33
C TYR A 267 11.72 7.89 -7.25
N GLY A 268 11.06 7.98 -6.09
CA GLY A 268 9.95 8.91 -5.89
C GLY A 268 10.34 10.38 -6.04
N LEU A 269 11.49 10.77 -5.48
CA LEU A 269 12.02 12.12 -5.61
C LEU A 269 12.51 12.40 -7.05
N GLN A 270 13.11 11.42 -7.72
CA GLN A 270 13.51 11.52 -9.12
C GLN A 270 12.31 11.72 -10.05
N MET A 271 11.20 11.03 -9.81
CA MET A 271 9.93 11.24 -10.53
C MET A 271 9.46 12.70 -10.38
N GLY A 272 9.45 13.22 -9.14
CA GLY A 272 9.11 14.62 -8.89
C GLY A 272 10.04 15.61 -9.63
N ALA A 273 11.35 15.35 -9.62
CA ALA A 273 12.34 16.15 -10.36
C ALA A 273 12.20 16.05 -11.89
N SER A 274 11.36 15.13 -12.38
CA SER A 274 11.15 14.84 -13.80
C SER A 274 9.70 15.12 -14.27
N ASN A 275 8.98 15.99 -13.55
CA ASN A 275 7.62 16.44 -13.84
C ASN A 275 6.53 15.36 -13.75
N PHE A 276 6.75 14.28 -12.99
CA PHE A 276 5.65 13.41 -12.59
C PHE A 276 4.86 14.07 -11.45
N ALA A 277 3.54 14.03 -11.55
CA ALA A 277 2.66 14.51 -10.50
C ALA A 277 2.54 13.50 -9.35
N HIS A 278 2.52 12.20 -9.66
CA HIS A 278 2.41 11.13 -8.66
C HIS A 278 3.11 9.86 -9.15
N GLY A 279 3.54 9.04 -8.19
CA GLY A 279 3.91 7.64 -8.39
C GLY A 279 3.12 6.76 -7.42
N LEU A 280 2.46 5.73 -7.93
CA LEU A 280 1.61 4.84 -7.15
C LEU A 280 2.27 3.47 -7.01
N LEU A 281 2.73 3.17 -5.80
CA LEU A 281 3.34 1.88 -5.47
C LEU A 281 2.26 0.81 -5.37
N HIS A 282 2.37 -0.24 -6.20
CA HIS A 282 1.39 -1.32 -6.21
C HIS A 282 1.35 -2.05 -4.87
N VAL A 283 0.15 -2.44 -4.44
CA VAL A 283 -0.10 -3.22 -3.22
C VAL A 283 -0.93 -4.44 -3.60
N GLY A 284 -0.45 -5.63 -3.24
CA GLY A 284 -1.08 -6.89 -3.61
C GLY A 284 -1.61 -7.71 -2.43
N GLY A 285 -1.78 -9.01 -2.68
CA GLY A 285 -2.19 -9.98 -1.67
C GLY A 285 -1.16 -10.21 -0.56
N GLN A 286 -1.46 -11.11 0.38
CA GLN A 286 -0.58 -11.39 1.54
C GLN A 286 0.78 -12.00 1.17
N ASP A 287 0.92 -12.50 -0.06
CA ASP A 287 2.07 -13.20 -0.64
C ASP A 287 3.04 -12.26 -1.39
N VAL A 288 2.75 -10.97 -1.44
CA VAL A 288 3.54 -9.97 -2.16
C VAL A 288 4.62 -9.36 -1.27
N TYR A 289 5.87 -9.39 -1.73
CA TYR A 289 7.04 -8.93 -0.99
C TYR A 289 7.19 -7.41 -0.95
N TYR A 290 6.79 -6.70 -2.00
CA TYR A 290 6.86 -5.24 -2.04
C TYR A 290 5.72 -4.52 -1.29
N ASN A 291 4.90 -5.25 -0.53
CA ASN A 291 3.77 -4.66 0.17
C ASN A 291 4.25 -3.64 1.23
N PRO A 292 3.72 -2.41 1.22
CA PRO A 292 3.98 -1.46 2.30
C PRO A 292 3.32 -1.91 3.62
N PHE A 293 2.25 -2.69 3.55
CA PHE A 293 1.57 -3.24 4.72
C PHE A 293 0.88 -4.56 4.35
N THR A 294 0.92 -5.52 5.26
CA THR A 294 0.32 -6.85 5.07
C THR A 294 -0.54 -7.20 6.27
N PRO A 295 -1.84 -7.53 6.07
CA PRO A 295 -2.70 -7.98 7.16
C PRO A 295 -2.30 -9.38 7.63
N PRO A 296 -2.57 -9.74 8.89
CA PRO A 296 -2.41 -11.12 9.34
C PRO A 296 -3.40 -12.03 8.60
N PRO A 297 -3.13 -13.35 8.52
CA PRO A 297 -4.11 -14.31 8.03
C PRO A 297 -5.44 -14.17 8.80
N THR A 298 -6.58 -14.36 8.12
CA THR A 298 -7.91 -14.10 8.71
C THR A 298 -8.16 -14.86 10.01
N ASN A 299 -7.65 -16.08 10.16
CA ASN A 299 -7.77 -16.87 11.38
C ASN A 299 -6.82 -16.42 12.52
N GLN A 300 -5.94 -15.45 12.27
CA GLN A 300 -5.00 -14.90 13.25
C GLN A 300 -5.29 -13.44 13.59
N SER A 301 -6.26 -12.80 12.93
CA SER A 301 -6.53 -11.36 13.09
C SER A 301 -7.05 -10.95 14.48
N SER A 302 -7.35 -11.92 15.36
CA SER A 302 -7.74 -11.66 16.75
C SER A 302 -6.55 -11.44 17.70
N TYR A 303 -5.35 -11.93 17.35
CA TYR A 303 -4.16 -11.86 18.20
C TYR A 303 -2.89 -11.35 17.49
N HIS A 304 -2.88 -11.34 16.16
CA HIS A 304 -1.85 -10.67 15.36
C HIS A 304 -2.35 -9.31 14.86
N LYS A 305 -1.42 -8.36 14.75
CA LYS A 305 -1.66 -7.07 14.10
C LYS A 305 -1.09 -7.08 12.68
N TRP A 306 -0.96 -5.92 12.05
CA TRP A 306 -0.40 -5.80 10.71
C TRP A 306 1.13 -5.87 10.74
N THR A 307 1.71 -6.29 9.63
CA THR A 307 3.14 -6.13 9.34
C THR A 307 3.30 -4.92 8.44
N ILE A 308 4.22 -4.02 8.77
CA ILE A 308 4.57 -2.88 7.92
C ILE A 308 5.88 -3.20 7.20
N GLY A 309 5.85 -3.13 5.87
CA GLY A 309 7.03 -3.36 5.03
C GLY A 309 7.93 -2.12 4.98
N PRO A 310 9.23 -2.29 4.68
CA PRO A 310 10.18 -1.18 4.59
C PRO A 310 9.73 -0.04 3.65
N ILE A 311 9.08 -0.37 2.54
CA ILE A 311 8.54 0.60 1.58
C ILE A 311 7.56 1.59 2.24
N PHE A 312 6.83 1.24 3.30
CA PHE A 312 5.97 2.24 3.94
C PHE A 312 6.76 3.39 4.61
N TYR A 313 8.00 3.13 5.06
CA TYR A 313 8.87 4.19 5.57
C TYR A 313 9.30 5.16 4.47
N SER A 314 9.47 4.69 3.22
CA SER A 314 9.79 5.56 2.09
C SER A 314 8.65 6.54 1.80
N VAL A 315 7.40 6.05 1.81
CA VAL A 315 6.21 6.89 1.60
C VAL A 315 6.12 8.01 2.64
N LEU A 316 6.45 7.73 3.91
CA LEU A 316 6.49 8.77 4.95
C LEU A 316 7.63 9.77 4.73
N ALA A 317 8.82 9.29 4.42
CA ALA A 317 9.99 10.13 4.16
C ALA A 317 9.76 11.07 2.96
N VAL A 318 9.22 10.55 1.84
CA VAL A 318 8.87 11.34 0.65
C VAL A 318 7.77 12.35 0.97
N ALA A 319 6.71 11.94 1.68
CA ALA A 319 5.65 12.87 2.09
C ALA A 319 6.18 14.03 2.95
N GLU A 320 7.07 13.76 3.91
CA GLU A 320 7.70 14.83 4.71
C GLU A 320 8.68 15.69 3.89
N THR A 321 9.34 15.11 2.89
CA THR A 321 10.28 15.80 1.99
C THR A 321 9.56 16.78 1.06
N LEU A 322 8.43 16.37 0.49
CA LEU A 322 7.65 17.20 -0.43
C LEU A 322 6.70 18.17 0.27
N GLY A 323 6.29 17.87 1.50
CA GLY A 323 5.39 18.70 2.29
C GLY A 323 3.93 18.72 1.80
N PRO A 324 3.01 19.26 2.60
CA PRO A 324 1.59 19.36 2.27
C PRO A 324 1.18 20.61 1.44
N THR A 325 2.07 21.57 1.16
CA THR A 325 1.69 22.82 0.46
C THR A 325 1.16 22.62 -0.95
N ASN A 326 1.52 21.52 -1.62
CA ASN A 326 1.30 21.29 -3.05
C ASN A 326 1.98 22.35 -3.97
N ASN A 327 2.96 23.08 -3.44
CA ASN A 327 3.74 24.12 -4.15
C ASN A 327 5.25 23.80 -4.18
N SER A 328 5.64 22.61 -3.74
CA SER A 328 7.03 22.20 -3.69
C SER A 328 7.64 22.08 -5.09
N GLN A 329 8.86 22.55 -5.21
CA GLN A 329 9.69 22.41 -6.41
C GLN A 329 10.92 21.61 -6.03
N ILE A 330 11.16 20.50 -6.72
CA ILE A 330 12.24 19.58 -6.41
C ILE A 330 13.28 19.56 -7.52
N VAL A 331 14.54 19.40 -7.13
CA VAL A 331 15.67 19.24 -8.05
C VAL A 331 16.61 18.16 -7.54
N ASP A 332 17.07 17.28 -8.44
CA ASP A 332 18.21 16.39 -8.21
C ASP A 332 19.48 17.26 -8.17
N LEU A 333 20.21 17.20 -7.05
CA LEU A 333 21.40 18.02 -6.84
C LEU A 333 22.63 17.49 -7.57
N GLU A 334 22.55 16.28 -8.15
CA GLU A 334 23.72 15.54 -8.64
C GLU A 334 24.83 15.51 -7.57
N ALA A 335 24.41 15.29 -6.33
CA ALA A 335 25.24 15.46 -5.15
C ALA A 335 26.52 14.60 -5.21
N ASN A 336 27.58 15.10 -4.57
CA ASN A 336 28.88 14.41 -4.50
C ASN A 336 29.45 14.01 -5.87
N ALA A 337 29.34 14.91 -6.86
CA ALA A 337 29.71 14.66 -8.25
C ALA A 337 28.90 13.51 -8.89
N ASN A 338 27.58 13.55 -8.71
CA ASN A 338 26.63 12.55 -9.18
C ASN A 338 26.98 11.13 -8.72
N ASN A 339 27.33 10.98 -7.43
CA ASN A 339 27.75 9.70 -6.88
C ASN A 339 26.55 8.75 -6.73
N ASN A 340 26.64 7.57 -7.33
CA ASN A 340 25.56 6.58 -7.33
C ASN A 340 25.12 6.10 -5.93
N TYR A 341 25.97 6.18 -4.91
CA TYR A 341 25.64 5.66 -3.58
C TYR A 341 25.15 6.75 -2.63
N THR A 342 25.28 8.03 -2.99
CA THR A 342 24.97 9.17 -2.09
C THR A 342 24.18 10.28 -2.78
N PRO A 343 23.02 9.96 -3.40
CA PRO A 343 22.21 10.99 -4.06
C PRO A 343 21.62 11.99 -3.07
N GLY A 344 21.25 13.15 -3.60
CA GLY A 344 20.64 14.21 -2.82
C GLY A 344 19.72 15.09 -3.65
N TYR A 345 18.67 15.58 -2.99
CA TYR A 345 17.63 16.40 -3.61
C TYR A 345 17.40 17.66 -2.79
N ALA A 346 17.14 18.78 -3.45
CA ALA A 346 16.66 20.00 -2.80
C ALA A 346 15.19 20.23 -3.10
N VAL A 347 14.44 20.63 -2.08
CA VAL A 347 13.03 21.00 -2.17
C VAL A 347 12.86 22.45 -1.76
N TYR A 348 12.30 23.22 -2.69
CA TYR A 348 11.96 24.62 -2.52
C TYR A 348 10.46 24.78 -2.31
N GLU A 349 10.10 25.72 -1.45
CA GLU A 349 8.72 26.12 -1.19
C GLU A 349 8.62 27.61 -1.44
N ASN A 350 7.73 28.04 -2.35
CA ASN A 350 7.56 29.45 -2.71
C ASN A 350 8.89 30.15 -3.08
N GLY A 351 9.79 29.43 -3.76
CA GLY A 351 11.11 29.92 -4.17
C GLY A 351 12.20 29.94 -3.08
N ALA A 352 11.90 29.51 -1.86
CA ALA A 352 12.88 29.41 -0.76
C ALA A 352 13.24 27.94 -0.49
N LEU A 353 14.52 27.66 -0.23
CA LEU A 353 14.96 26.31 0.13
C LEU A 353 14.31 25.89 1.46
N ALA A 354 13.48 24.86 1.42
CA ALA A 354 12.77 24.37 2.59
C ALA A 354 13.46 23.13 3.18
N ARG A 355 13.82 22.19 2.31
CA ARG A 355 14.32 20.86 2.72
C ARG A 355 15.41 20.36 1.78
N ILE A 356 16.31 19.54 2.32
CA ILE A 356 17.24 18.72 1.53
C ILE A 356 17.12 17.28 1.99
N ALA A 357 16.98 16.38 1.02
CA ALA A 357 16.96 14.94 1.17
C ALA A 357 18.33 14.38 0.79
N LEU A 358 18.97 13.61 1.66
CA LEU A 358 20.30 13.02 1.42
C LEU A 358 20.26 11.52 1.69
N LEU A 359 20.80 10.71 0.80
CA LEU A 359 20.79 9.26 0.89
C LEU A 359 22.21 8.69 1.04
N ASN A 360 22.29 7.47 1.55
CA ASN A 360 23.47 6.62 1.57
C ASN A 360 23.07 5.14 1.41
N TYR A 361 23.39 4.56 0.26
CA TYR A 361 23.08 3.17 -0.06
C TYR A 361 24.08 2.15 0.53
N MET A 362 25.20 2.61 1.10
CA MET A 362 26.24 1.70 1.59
C MET A 362 25.85 1.08 2.93
N THR A 363 25.98 -0.24 3.06
CA THR A 363 25.96 -0.91 4.36
C THR A 363 27.36 -0.92 4.95
N ASP A 364 27.52 -0.29 6.11
CA ASP A 364 28.78 -0.34 6.85
C ASP A 364 28.56 -0.21 8.37
N PRO A 365 28.50 -1.35 9.09
CA PRO A 365 28.32 -1.35 10.54
C PRO A 365 29.42 -0.65 11.33
N SER A 366 30.60 -0.41 10.74
CA SER A 366 31.68 0.33 11.40
C SER A 366 31.44 1.84 11.46
N GLY A 367 30.51 2.33 10.63
CA GLY A 367 30.23 3.76 10.45
C GLY A 367 31.25 4.50 9.58
N ALA A 368 32.30 3.85 9.09
CA ALA A 368 33.36 4.48 8.30
C ALA A 368 32.87 5.06 6.96
N ASN A 369 31.79 4.51 6.39
CA ASN A 369 31.13 5.02 5.18
C ASN A 369 30.00 6.01 5.46
N SER A 370 29.82 6.46 6.70
CA SER A 370 28.99 7.65 6.96
C SER A 370 29.70 8.86 6.37
N TYR A 371 29.02 9.63 5.53
CA TYR A 371 29.61 10.83 4.92
C TYR A 371 29.07 12.10 5.55
N THR A 372 29.76 13.22 5.34
CA THR A 372 29.30 14.54 5.75
C THR A 372 29.02 15.40 4.52
N ALA A 373 27.74 15.69 4.27
CA ALA A 373 27.33 16.65 3.26
C ALA A 373 27.61 18.07 3.77
N THR A 374 28.41 18.84 3.03
CA THR A 374 28.61 20.27 3.31
C THR A 374 27.68 21.08 2.41
N ILE A 375 26.62 21.60 3.01
CA ILE A 375 25.57 22.33 2.29
C ILE A 375 25.86 23.83 2.36
N SER A 376 25.81 24.51 1.22
CA SER A 376 25.81 25.96 1.12
C SER A 376 24.49 26.43 0.52
N VAL A 377 23.95 27.56 1.01
CA VAL A 377 22.71 28.16 0.50
C VAL A 377 23.03 29.57 0.02
N GLY A 378 22.75 29.83 -1.27
CA GLY A 378 23.24 31.02 -1.95
C GLY A 378 24.78 31.08 -1.97
N GLY A 379 25.32 32.25 -2.31
CA GLY A 379 26.76 32.45 -2.45
C GLY A 379 27.40 31.65 -3.59
N GLY A 380 28.73 31.56 -3.57
CA GLY A 380 29.52 30.80 -4.56
C GLY A 380 29.18 31.19 -5.99
N ASN A 381 28.92 30.18 -6.83
CA ASN A 381 28.61 30.36 -8.25
C ASN A 381 27.14 30.74 -8.54
N THR A 382 26.28 30.83 -7.51
CA THR A 382 24.85 31.11 -7.70
C THR A 382 24.55 32.59 -7.92
N GLY A 383 25.49 33.49 -7.60
CA GLY A 383 25.28 34.94 -7.65
C GLY A 383 24.31 35.48 -6.59
N GLN A 384 23.78 34.62 -5.70
CA GLN A 384 22.88 35.01 -4.61
C GLN A 384 23.66 35.36 -3.33
N PRO A 385 23.09 36.15 -2.41
CA PRO A 385 23.67 36.35 -1.08
C PRO A 385 23.80 35.04 -0.29
N ASN A 386 24.77 34.98 0.61
CA ASN A 386 24.87 33.88 1.59
C ASN A 386 23.60 33.81 2.44
N ALA A 387 23.00 32.63 2.53
CA ALA A 387 21.69 32.45 3.16
C ALA A 387 21.59 31.21 4.06
N VAL A 388 22.73 30.59 4.44
CA VAL A 388 22.71 29.49 5.40
C VAL A 388 22.16 29.96 6.76
N PRO A 389 21.14 29.29 7.32
CA PRO A 389 20.60 29.64 8.64
C PRO A 389 21.61 29.32 9.75
N ALA A 390 21.41 29.86 10.96
CA ALA A 390 22.30 29.55 12.10
C ALA A 390 22.27 28.08 12.52
N GLN A 391 21.14 27.40 12.27
CA GLN A 391 20.96 25.98 12.53
C GLN A 391 19.92 25.39 11.59
N VAL A 392 19.98 24.07 11.42
CA VAL A 392 18.99 23.26 10.71
C VAL A 392 18.53 22.10 11.59
N TYR A 393 17.46 21.43 11.17
CA TYR A 393 16.88 20.29 11.87
C TYR A 393 16.97 19.04 11.00
N VAL A 394 17.30 17.89 11.57
CA VAL A 394 17.51 16.65 10.80
C VAL A 394 16.72 15.49 11.41
N LYS A 395 15.95 14.81 10.55
CA LYS A 395 15.36 13.50 10.84
C LYS A 395 16.11 12.43 10.05
N TYR A 396 16.29 11.26 10.66
CA TYR A 396 16.99 10.14 10.02
C TYR A 396 16.08 8.94 9.82
N LEU A 397 16.16 8.33 8.65
CA LEU A 397 15.70 6.98 8.38
C LEU A 397 16.91 6.06 8.38
N VAL A 398 16.98 5.09 9.29
CA VAL A 398 18.16 4.22 9.46
C VAL A 398 17.77 2.77 9.72
N ALA A 399 18.67 1.87 9.36
CA ALA A 399 18.63 0.45 9.67
C ALA A 399 20.07 -0.12 9.76
N PRO A 400 20.29 -1.29 10.38
CA PRO A 400 21.63 -1.90 10.47
C PRO A 400 22.27 -2.27 9.12
N SER A 401 21.46 -2.56 8.10
CA SER A 401 21.93 -2.84 6.74
C SER A 401 20.82 -2.59 5.72
N VAL A 402 21.16 -2.51 4.43
CA VAL A 402 20.18 -2.42 3.34
C VAL A 402 19.32 -3.69 3.24
N GLY A 403 19.80 -4.84 3.73
CA GLY A 403 19.01 -6.07 3.80
C GLY A 403 18.07 -6.19 5.01
N GLU A 404 18.06 -5.21 5.91
CA GLU A 404 17.19 -5.24 7.11
C GLU A 404 15.72 -5.15 6.72
N LYS A 405 14.84 -5.87 7.45
CA LYS A 405 13.39 -5.90 7.17
C LYS A 405 12.55 -5.20 8.24
N PHE A 406 13.01 -5.17 9.48
CA PHE A 406 12.19 -4.79 10.63
C PHE A 406 12.85 -3.75 11.54
N ASN A 407 14.17 -3.82 11.77
CA ASN A 407 14.90 -2.89 12.62
C ASN A 407 15.14 -1.53 11.92
N ILE A 408 14.07 -0.93 11.45
CA ILE A 408 14.05 0.33 10.71
C ILE A 408 13.43 1.39 11.62
N THR A 409 14.05 2.56 11.66
CA THR A 409 13.51 3.70 12.40
C THR A 409 13.45 4.95 11.54
N TRP A 410 12.33 5.66 11.58
CA TRP A 410 12.18 7.02 11.08
C TRP A 410 12.12 7.98 12.26
N ALA A 411 13.09 8.89 12.35
CA ALA A 411 13.25 9.81 13.46
C ALA A 411 13.19 9.10 14.83
N ASN A 412 13.87 7.96 14.97
CA ASN A 412 13.88 7.11 16.17
C ASN A 412 12.52 6.45 16.52
N GLN A 413 11.60 6.37 15.57
CA GLN A 413 10.33 5.66 15.72
C GLN A 413 10.21 4.49 14.75
N THR A 414 9.51 3.42 15.15
CA THR A 414 9.35 2.19 14.36
C THR A 414 7.90 1.72 14.33
N PHE A 415 7.54 0.88 13.37
CA PHE A 415 6.28 0.15 13.34
C PHE A 415 6.35 -1.20 14.08
N GLY A 416 7.52 -1.58 14.58
CA GLY A 416 7.76 -2.88 15.19
C GLY A 416 8.04 -3.98 14.16
N GLY A 417 8.15 -5.22 14.63
CA GLY A 417 8.38 -6.38 13.78
C GLY A 417 7.13 -6.92 13.10
N GLN A 418 7.27 -8.13 12.56
CA GLN A 418 6.17 -8.87 11.95
C GLN A 418 4.97 -8.97 12.90
N PHE A 419 3.77 -8.65 12.39
CA PHE A 419 2.50 -8.67 13.11
C PHE A 419 2.42 -7.83 14.39
N ALA A 420 3.29 -6.82 14.54
CA ALA A 420 3.35 -5.99 15.74
C ALA A 420 2.66 -4.61 15.59
N SER A 421 2.31 -4.21 14.36
CA SER A 421 1.88 -2.84 14.08
C SER A 421 0.37 -2.66 14.07
N ASP A 422 -0.11 -1.68 14.82
CA ASP A 422 -1.49 -1.16 14.71
C ASP A 422 -1.56 0.11 13.83
N GLY A 423 -0.53 0.36 13.02
CA GLY A 423 -0.45 1.50 12.12
C GLY A 423 0.06 2.80 12.76
N ARG A 424 0.47 2.78 14.04
CA ARG A 424 1.12 3.92 14.71
C ARG A 424 2.62 3.74 14.81
N LEU A 425 3.34 4.85 14.67
CA LEU A 425 4.77 4.93 15.00
C LEU A 425 4.94 4.78 16.51
N GLN A 426 5.85 3.90 16.92
CA GLN A 426 6.20 3.59 18.30
C GLN A 426 7.58 4.19 18.62
N GLY A 427 7.77 4.64 19.85
CA GLY A 427 9.00 5.31 20.29
C GLY A 427 8.88 6.83 20.32
N VAL A 428 9.93 7.48 20.84
CA VAL A 428 10.00 8.94 20.96
C VAL A 428 10.66 9.51 19.72
N GLN A 429 9.96 10.42 19.03
CA GLN A 429 10.50 11.11 17.88
C GLN A 429 11.73 11.94 18.26
N THR A 430 12.81 11.76 17.53
CA THR A 430 14.06 12.52 17.70
C THR A 430 14.31 13.37 16.46
N VAL A 431 14.58 14.66 16.68
CA VAL A 431 15.00 15.60 15.64
C VAL A 431 16.32 16.21 16.09
N GLN A 432 17.39 16.02 15.32
CA GLN A 432 18.70 16.58 15.63
C GLN A 432 18.74 18.06 15.22
N THR A 433 19.25 18.93 16.09
CA THR A 433 19.59 20.31 15.71
C THR A 433 21.07 20.37 15.37
N VAL A 434 21.41 20.89 14.19
CA VAL A 434 22.78 21.03 13.72
C VAL A 434 23.08 22.51 13.56
N ALA A 435 24.13 22.99 14.24
CA ALA A 435 24.60 24.37 14.09
C ALA A 435 25.35 24.53 12.76
N CYS A 436 25.05 25.58 12.03
CA CYS A 436 25.72 25.91 10.77
C CYS A 436 26.69 27.09 10.96
N ASN A 437 27.71 27.15 10.11
CA ASN A 437 28.67 28.25 10.10
C ASN A 437 28.24 29.32 9.10
N GLN A 438 27.58 30.36 9.59
CA GLN A 438 27.10 31.46 8.74
C GLN A 438 28.25 32.30 8.14
N ALA A 439 29.38 32.41 8.85
CA ALA A 439 30.54 33.13 8.34
C ALA A 439 31.19 32.40 7.15
N ALA A 440 31.20 31.08 7.19
CA ALA A 440 31.66 30.23 6.08
C ALA A 440 30.57 29.91 5.05
N ASN A 441 29.31 30.28 5.31
CA ASN A 441 28.12 29.90 4.54
C ASN A 441 27.98 28.37 4.34
N THR A 442 28.23 27.59 5.39
CA THR A 442 28.18 26.12 5.31
C THR A 442 27.41 25.49 6.46
N CYS A 443 26.72 24.38 6.18
CA CYS A 443 26.14 23.50 7.18
C CYS A 443 26.56 22.05 6.93
N ALA A 444 27.15 21.39 7.92
CA ALA A 444 27.71 20.05 7.81
C ALA A 444 26.72 19.02 8.36
N ILE A 445 26.20 18.14 7.49
CA ILE A 445 25.21 17.12 7.85
C ILE A 445 25.81 15.74 7.67
N THR A 446 25.86 14.95 8.75
CA THR A 446 26.28 13.55 8.68
C THR A 446 25.13 12.67 8.17
N VAL A 447 25.41 11.78 7.22
CA VAL A 447 24.46 10.82 6.67
C VAL A 447 24.95 9.40 6.99
N PRO A 448 24.22 8.63 7.83
CA PRO A 448 24.62 7.27 8.22
C PRO A 448 24.72 6.29 7.05
N ALA A 449 25.44 5.18 7.23
CA ALA A 449 25.61 4.11 6.23
C ALA A 449 25.02 2.77 6.73
N PRO A 450 23.87 2.31 6.23
CA PRO A 450 23.00 2.97 5.25
C PRO A 450 22.08 3.98 5.93
N GLY A 451 21.48 4.88 5.16
CA GLY A 451 20.49 5.78 5.74
C GLY A 451 20.01 6.87 4.80
N PHE A 452 19.03 7.61 5.31
CA PHE A 452 18.51 8.81 4.71
C PHE A 452 18.39 9.92 5.76
N ALA A 453 18.82 11.13 5.41
CA ALA A 453 18.74 12.32 6.24
C ALA A 453 17.83 13.35 5.56
N LEU A 454 16.77 13.75 6.24
CA LEU A 454 15.91 14.85 5.83
C LEU A 454 16.25 16.09 6.65
N VAL A 455 16.81 17.09 5.98
CA VAL A 455 17.27 18.35 6.56
C VAL A 455 16.20 19.42 6.34
N PHE A 456 15.76 20.09 7.39
CA PHE A 456 14.82 21.21 7.36
C PHE A 456 15.55 22.52 7.65
N PHE A 457 15.39 23.50 6.77
CA PHE A 457 16.09 24.80 6.84
C PHE A 457 15.39 25.84 7.73
N SER A 458 14.20 25.52 8.24
CA SER A 458 13.45 26.38 9.14
C SER A 458 12.57 25.57 10.08
N SER A 459 12.22 26.17 11.22
CA SER A 459 11.25 25.60 12.16
C SER A 459 9.85 25.48 11.53
N SER A 460 9.50 26.38 10.60
CA SER A 460 8.27 26.29 9.81
C SER A 460 8.26 25.06 8.91
N ALA A 461 9.35 24.81 8.16
CA ALA A 461 9.45 23.63 7.29
C ALA A 461 9.38 22.33 8.10
N LEU A 462 10.02 22.29 9.28
CA LEU A 462 9.92 21.14 10.19
C LEU A 462 8.50 20.95 10.72
N LYS A 463 7.85 22.03 11.17
CA LYS A 463 6.50 21.99 11.76
C LYS A 463 5.46 21.54 10.73
N GLU A 464 5.60 21.98 9.50
CA GLU A 464 4.72 21.61 8.39
C GLU A 464 4.71 20.09 8.14
N SER A 465 5.86 19.43 8.27
CA SER A 465 6.01 17.98 8.07
C SER A 465 5.99 17.18 9.37
N THR A 466 5.62 17.79 10.51
CA THR A 466 5.60 17.11 11.81
C THR A 466 4.19 17.17 12.42
N PRO A 467 3.41 16.08 12.34
CA PRO A 467 2.08 16.06 12.93
C PRO A 467 2.13 16.15 14.46
N SER A 468 1.15 16.84 15.05
CA SER A 468 1.01 16.97 16.50
C SER A 468 0.39 15.73 17.16
N SER A 469 -0.38 14.95 16.41
CA SER A 469 -1.02 13.71 16.85
C SER A 469 -1.49 12.91 15.65
N THR A 470 -1.44 11.58 15.73
CA THR A 470 -2.00 10.70 14.70
C THR A 470 -3.31 10.09 15.14
N VAL A 471 -4.37 10.27 14.35
CA VAL A 471 -5.69 9.65 14.61
C VAL A 471 -5.73 8.26 13.99
N THR A 472 -6.08 7.25 14.80
CA THR A 472 -6.36 5.91 14.31
C THR A 472 -7.84 5.58 14.43
N PHE A 473 -8.30 4.78 13.48
CA PHE A 473 -9.68 4.29 13.43
C PHE A 473 -9.66 2.79 13.69
N VAL A 474 -10.44 2.34 14.66
CA VAL A 474 -10.56 0.91 14.99
C VAL A 474 -11.58 0.23 14.09
N THR A 475 -11.36 -1.05 13.79
CA THR A 475 -12.37 -1.88 13.13
C THR A 475 -13.59 -2.01 14.05
N THR A 476 -14.73 -1.46 13.65
CA THR A 476 -15.98 -1.44 14.45
C THR A 476 -16.75 -2.77 14.40
N THR A 477 -16.41 -3.65 13.45
CA THR A 477 -16.97 -5.00 13.33
C THR A 477 -15.90 -6.05 13.54
N MET A 478 -15.87 -6.66 14.73
CA MET A 478 -15.13 -7.89 14.98
C MET A 478 -16.11 -9.05 14.84
N SER A 479 -15.80 -10.04 14.00
CA SER A 479 -16.44 -11.36 14.07
C SER A 479 -15.92 -12.09 15.31
N LYS A 480 -16.18 -11.55 16.51
CA LYS A 480 -15.72 -12.13 17.76
C LYS A 480 -16.57 -13.35 18.08
N HIS A 481 -15.97 -14.54 17.96
CA HIS A 481 -16.12 -15.54 18.99
C HIS A 481 -15.29 -15.07 20.20
N THR A 482 -15.86 -15.11 21.40
CA THR A 482 -15.15 -14.81 22.64
C THR A 482 -14.11 -15.89 22.90
N ASP A 483 -12.87 -15.64 22.50
CA ASP A 483 -11.74 -16.48 22.89
C ASP A 483 -11.20 -15.99 24.24
N VAL A 484 -11.09 -16.92 25.18
CA VAL A 484 -10.44 -16.71 26.48
C VAL A 484 -8.94 -16.94 26.27
N SER A 485 -8.12 -15.91 26.49
CA SER A 485 -6.66 -16.05 26.48
C SER A 485 -6.13 -16.56 27.82
N ILE A 486 -5.21 -17.52 27.80
CA ILE A 486 -4.44 -17.98 28.97
C ILE A 486 -3.00 -17.46 28.81
N ASP A 487 -2.42 -16.91 29.87
CA ASP A 487 -1.03 -16.46 29.91
C ASP A 487 -0.08 -17.60 29.52
N ALA A 488 0.88 -17.34 28.63
CA ALA A 488 1.83 -18.35 28.17
C ALA A 488 2.65 -18.96 29.32
N SER A 489 2.92 -18.19 30.38
CA SER A 489 3.58 -18.69 31.59
C SER A 489 2.68 -19.67 32.37
N VAL A 490 1.37 -19.42 32.38
CA VAL A 490 0.36 -20.31 33.01
C VAL A 490 0.18 -21.57 32.17
N LEU A 491 0.20 -21.48 30.84
CA LEU A 491 0.17 -22.63 29.93
C LEU A 491 1.44 -23.48 30.05
N ALA A 492 2.61 -22.86 30.17
CA ALA A 492 3.90 -23.54 30.32
C ALA A 492 4.00 -24.36 31.62
N THR A 493 3.29 -23.95 32.67
CA THR A 493 3.18 -24.71 33.94
C THR A 493 1.90 -25.54 34.04
N SER A 494 1.04 -25.52 33.02
CA SER A 494 -0.23 -26.25 33.03
C SER A 494 0.03 -27.74 32.83
N ASN A 495 -0.36 -28.56 33.81
CA ASN A 495 -0.22 -30.02 33.74
C ASN A 495 -1.22 -30.70 32.79
N GLY A 496 -1.69 -30.00 31.76
CA GLY A 496 -2.42 -30.57 30.63
C GLY A 496 -3.64 -31.41 31.02
N HIS A 497 -4.65 -30.80 31.65
CA HIS A 497 -5.96 -31.45 31.78
C HIS A 497 -6.80 -31.13 30.55
N SER A 498 -7.39 -32.14 29.92
CA SER A 498 -8.29 -31.94 28.80
C SER A 498 -9.68 -31.59 29.32
N GLY A 499 -10.49 -30.83 28.56
CA GLY A 499 -11.88 -30.53 28.92
C GLY A 499 -12.81 -31.76 29.04
N LYS A 500 -12.26 -32.97 28.81
CA LYS A 500 -12.89 -34.27 29.02
C LYS A 500 -12.79 -34.73 30.48
N ASP A 501 -11.81 -34.20 31.21
CA ASP A 501 -11.45 -34.57 32.59
C ASP A 501 -12.16 -33.69 33.63
N LEU A 502 -12.94 -32.72 33.16
CA LEU A 502 -13.69 -31.74 33.94
C LEU A 502 -15.14 -31.80 33.48
N ASP A 503 -16.03 -32.35 34.31
CA ASP A 503 -17.46 -32.54 34.03
C ASP A 503 -18.24 -31.21 34.11
N PHE A 504 -17.74 -30.17 33.42
CA PHE A 504 -18.35 -28.85 33.34
C PHE A 504 -18.87 -28.62 31.92
N GLY A 505 -20.15 -28.24 31.84
CA GLY A 505 -20.90 -28.09 30.59
C GLY A 505 -20.28 -27.12 29.57
N SER A 506 -20.67 -27.34 28.31
CA SER A 506 -20.24 -26.58 27.14
C SER A 506 -20.41 -25.06 27.28
N THR A 507 -19.43 -24.30 26.80
CA THR A 507 -19.44 -22.83 26.76
C THR A 507 -19.88 -22.24 25.42
N SER A 508 -20.40 -23.04 24.48
CA SER A 508 -20.87 -22.51 23.19
C SER A 508 -22.28 -21.89 23.30
N ARG A 509 -22.46 -20.70 22.73
CA ARG A 509 -23.78 -20.06 22.59
C ARG A 509 -24.64 -20.90 21.64
N GLY A 510 -25.68 -21.55 22.17
CA GLY A 510 -26.66 -22.32 21.40
C GLY A 510 -26.81 -23.80 21.77
N SER A 511 -26.08 -24.32 22.75
CA SER A 511 -26.33 -25.69 23.23
C SER A 511 -27.56 -25.72 24.15
N SER A 512 -28.75 -25.82 23.58
CA SER A 512 -29.93 -26.30 24.31
C SER A 512 -29.83 -27.81 24.49
N GLY A 513 -29.21 -28.25 25.58
CA GLY A 513 -28.93 -29.66 25.82
C GLY A 513 -28.60 -29.97 27.28
N GLY A 514 -29.59 -29.83 28.16
CA GLY A 514 -29.73 -30.68 29.34
C GLY A 514 -28.77 -30.44 30.51
N GLY A 515 -29.00 -29.37 31.27
CA GLY A 515 -28.76 -29.45 32.71
C GLY A 515 -29.65 -30.55 33.31
N LYS A 516 -29.07 -31.70 33.65
CA LYS A 516 -29.69 -32.65 34.58
C LYS A 516 -29.08 -32.45 35.97
N ALA A 517 -29.84 -31.70 36.76
CA ALA A 517 -29.92 -31.67 38.21
C ALA A 517 -28.98 -32.63 38.98
N ALA A 518 -27.95 -32.06 39.61
CA ALA A 518 -27.51 -32.47 40.94
C ALA A 518 -27.89 -31.37 41.95
N GLY A 519 -29.17 -30.99 41.91
CA GLY A 519 -29.82 -30.14 42.90
C GLY A 519 -30.82 -30.98 43.66
N VAL A 520 -30.52 -31.22 44.93
CA VAL A 520 -31.26 -32.04 45.90
C VAL A 520 -32.76 -31.74 45.87
N TYR A 521 -33.58 -32.70 45.43
CA TYR A 521 -35.01 -32.76 45.75
C TYR A 521 -35.20 -33.73 46.93
N PRO A 522 -35.70 -33.29 48.11
CA PRO A 522 -35.83 -34.12 49.32
C PRO A 522 -36.95 -35.19 49.27
N SER A 523 -37.52 -35.47 48.10
CA SER A 523 -38.79 -36.17 47.97
C SER A 523 -38.68 -37.60 47.39
N ILE A 524 -37.49 -38.07 47.00
CA ILE A 524 -37.32 -39.45 46.47
C ILE A 524 -36.73 -40.42 47.51
N VAL A 525 -36.00 -39.93 48.52
CA VAL A 525 -35.57 -40.75 49.68
C VAL A 525 -36.77 -41.12 50.57
N LEU A 526 -37.79 -40.28 50.62
CA LEU A 526 -39.05 -40.53 51.33
C LEU A 526 -39.96 -41.57 50.63
N LEU A 527 -39.83 -41.74 49.31
CA LEU A 527 -40.64 -42.71 48.56
C LEU A 527 -40.05 -44.12 48.64
N VAL A 528 -38.71 -44.26 48.68
CA VAL A 528 -38.04 -45.56 48.83
C VAL A 528 -38.10 -46.07 50.28
N ALA A 529 -38.11 -45.19 51.27
CA ALA A 529 -38.36 -45.56 52.67
C ALA A 529 -39.82 -46.00 52.94
N MET A 530 -40.80 -45.43 52.23
CA MET A 530 -42.20 -45.88 52.33
C MET A 530 -42.47 -47.20 51.62
N VAL A 531 -41.79 -47.51 50.51
CA VAL A 531 -41.95 -48.80 49.82
C VAL A 531 -41.26 -49.95 50.58
N ALA A 532 -40.18 -49.67 51.32
CA ALA A 532 -39.57 -50.66 52.22
C ALA A 532 -40.38 -50.91 53.51
N GLY A 533 -41.13 -49.92 54.01
CA GLY A 533 -42.02 -50.05 55.18
C GLY A 533 -43.31 -50.83 54.89
N VAL A 534 -43.88 -50.71 53.69
CA VAL A 534 -45.11 -51.43 53.28
C VAL A 534 -44.85 -52.94 53.09
N GLY A 535 -43.63 -53.34 52.71
CA GLY A 535 -43.23 -54.75 52.61
C GLY A 535 -43.13 -55.49 53.95
N VAL A 536 -42.93 -54.77 55.06
CA VAL A 536 -42.83 -55.36 56.41
C VAL A 536 -44.21 -55.47 57.07
N VAL A 537 -45.15 -54.56 56.76
CA VAL A 537 -46.54 -54.61 57.28
C VAL A 537 -47.40 -55.64 56.53
N LEU A 538 -47.18 -55.83 55.22
CA LEU A 538 -47.91 -56.86 54.45
C LEU A 538 -47.47 -58.29 54.75
N LYS A 539 -46.28 -58.48 55.35
CA LYS A 539 -45.81 -59.79 55.83
C LYS A 539 -46.36 -60.17 57.20
N ALA A 540 -46.95 -59.21 57.93
CA ALA A 540 -47.62 -59.43 59.22
C ALA A 540 -49.14 -59.63 59.11
N ALA A 541 -49.75 -59.31 57.96
CA ALA A 541 -51.19 -59.53 57.70
C ALA A 541 -51.49 -60.84 56.96
N ALA A 542 -50.47 -61.63 56.61
CA ALA A 542 -50.60 -62.95 55.98
C ALA A 542 -51.10 -64.07 56.91
N ASN A 543 -51.71 -63.75 58.06
CA ASN A 543 -52.16 -64.72 59.05
C ASN A 543 -53.56 -64.42 59.58
N GLN A 544 -54.55 -64.24 58.69
CA GLN A 544 -55.95 -64.58 59.00
C GLN A 544 -56.60 -65.18 57.76
N TRP A 545 -56.48 -66.50 57.67
CA TRP A 545 -57.22 -67.42 56.79
C TRP A 545 -58.67 -67.59 57.32
N PRO A 546 -59.60 -68.17 56.54
CA PRO A 546 -59.58 -69.62 56.29
C PRO A 546 -59.10 -70.04 54.90
#